data_AF-A0A961PD60-F1
#
_entry.id   AF-A0A961PD60-F1
#
_cell.length_a   1.000
_cell.length_b   1.000
_cell.length_c   1.000
_cell.angle_alpha   90.00
_cell.angle_beta   90.00
_cell.angle_gamma   90.00
#
_symmetry.space_group_name_H-M   'P 1'
#
loop_
_entity.id
_entity.type
_entity.pdbx_description
1 polymer ?
#
loop_
_entity_poly.entity_id
_entity_poly.type
_entity_poly.pdbx_seq_one_letter_code
_entity_poly.pdbx_strand_id
1 'polypeptide(L)'
;MGFLRSIKASVRKAESAAIMQHLLDIFRHEGLTSLDPMKTADHLLRELCDAAPHLVDRREGPLPNKFALAAIAFASAAAQRRMDGESLVFGLCLGRLLERFAVNADCVTLTRLDLDLLDRAAVVYSNEIKQFSGTDLGMEIRDLLSNPARAWEEWYLAFRDEADRSNELLAIHTGGVSVVDLMDEAPLRQAYEAGLSPRRMGRELARGLGITEAPPRE
;
A
#
# COMPACT_ATOMS: atom_id res chain seq x y z
N MET A 1 34.37 -19.91 14.84
CA MET A 1 33.54 -18.70 15.13
C MET A 1 32.17 -18.74 14.41
N GLY A 2 31.42 -19.85 14.45
CA GLY A 2 30.13 -19.96 13.74
C GLY A 2 28.90 -19.54 14.56
N PHE A 3 28.91 -19.83 15.86
CA PHE A 3 27.77 -19.62 16.77
C PHE A 3 27.36 -18.14 16.91
N LEU A 4 28.33 -17.25 17.17
CA LEU A 4 28.06 -15.80 17.30
C LEU A 4 27.56 -15.17 15.98
N ARG A 5 27.95 -15.71 14.83
CA ARG A 5 27.47 -15.24 13.51
C ARG A 5 26.03 -15.70 13.27
N SER A 6 25.71 -16.95 13.61
CA SER A 6 24.35 -17.47 13.57
C SER A 6 23.40 -16.63 14.45
N ILE A 7 23.81 -16.26 15.67
CA ILE A 7 23.04 -15.36 16.52
C ILE A 7 22.82 -13.99 15.86
N LYS A 8 23.88 -13.37 15.31
CA LYS A 8 23.76 -12.07 14.64
C LYS A 8 22.82 -12.12 13.42
N ALA A 9 22.86 -13.20 12.65
CA ALA A 9 21.96 -13.41 11.52
C ALA A 9 20.50 -13.55 12.00
N SER A 10 20.25 -14.33 13.05
CA SER A 10 18.92 -14.48 13.64
C SER A 10 18.38 -13.16 14.20
N VAL A 11 19.22 -12.38 14.90
CA VAL A 11 18.84 -11.04 15.39
C VAL A 11 18.50 -10.14 14.20
N ARG A 12 19.31 -10.14 13.14
CA ARG A 12 19.04 -9.31 11.95
C ARG A 12 17.74 -9.69 11.26
N LYS A 13 17.43 -10.98 11.15
CA LYS A 13 16.15 -11.46 10.62
C LYS A 13 14.99 -10.97 11.49
N ALA A 14 15.08 -11.12 12.80
CA ALA A 14 14.05 -10.67 13.73
C ALA A 14 13.83 -9.14 13.67
N GLU A 15 14.90 -8.35 13.62
CA GLU A 15 14.78 -6.89 13.45
C GLU A 15 14.11 -6.49 12.13
N SER A 16 14.44 -7.20 11.05
CA SER A 16 13.83 -6.95 9.73
C SER A 16 12.35 -7.35 9.74
N ALA A 17 12.02 -8.48 10.37
CA ALA A 17 10.65 -8.97 10.52
C ALA A 17 9.80 -7.97 11.32
N ALA A 18 10.35 -7.40 12.40
CA ALA A 18 9.66 -6.39 13.20
C ALA A 18 9.35 -5.12 12.40
N ILE A 19 10.27 -4.67 11.52
CA ILE A 19 10.02 -3.54 10.62
C ILE A 19 8.90 -3.86 9.63
N MET A 20 8.96 -5.05 9.02
CA MET A 20 7.95 -5.50 8.05
C MET A 20 6.58 -5.65 8.70
N GLN A 21 6.52 -6.25 9.89
CA GLN A 21 5.32 -6.39 10.69
C GLN A 21 4.71 -5.02 10.98
N HIS A 22 5.50 -4.05 11.44
CA HIS A 22 5.01 -2.72 11.74
C HIS A 22 4.39 -2.03 10.51
N LEU A 23 5.01 -2.15 9.34
CA LEU A 23 4.48 -1.57 8.11
C LEU A 23 3.19 -2.25 7.65
N LEU A 24 3.14 -3.58 7.71
CA LEU A 24 1.92 -4.34 7.41
C LEU A 24 0.78 -4.02 8.39
N ASP A 25 1.11 -3.78 9.65
CA ASP A 25 0.13 -3.45 10.68
C ASP A 25 -0.54 -2.10 10.42
N ILE A 26 0.22 -1.11 9.93
CA ILE A 26 -0.35 0.18 9.50
C ILE A 26 -1.42 -0.04 8.42
N PHE A 27 -1.08 -0.77 7.36
CA PHE A 27 -2.03 -1.02 6.26
C PHE A 27 -3.19 -1.93 6.65
N ARG A 28 -3.00 -2.80 7.65
CA ARG A 28 -4.09 -3.59 8.24
C ARG A 28 -5.05 -2.69 9.01
N HIS A 29 -4.53 -1.77 9.81
CA HIS A 29 -5.35 -0.79 10.54
C HIS A 29 -6.10 0.17 9.60
N GLU A 30 -5.53 0.49 8.45
CA GLU A 30 -6.16 1.27 7.38
C GLU A 30 -7.18 0.45 6.54
N GLY A 31 -7.39 -0.83 6.87
CA GLY A 31 -8.36 -1.69 6.17
C GLY A 31 -7.92 -2.13 4.77
N LEU A 32 -6.66 -1.91 4.40
CA LEU A 32 -6.11 -2.23 3.08
C LEU A 32 -5.61 -3.67 2.96
N THR A 33 -5.54 -4.41 4.08
CA THR A 33 -5.19 -5.83 4.08
C THR A 33 -5.83 -6.58 5.25
N SER A 34 -6.14 -7.86 5.02
CA SER A 34 -6.52 -8.82 6.06
C SER A 34 -5.38 -9.73 6.51
N LEU A 35 -4.16 -9.48 6.00
CA LEU A 35 -2.98 -10.27 6.32
C LEU A 35 -2.65 -10.22 7.82
N ASP A 36 -2.17 -11.33 8.37
CA ASP A 36 -1.56 -11.37 9.70
C ASP A 36 -0.15 -10.76 9.60
N PRO A 37 0.13 -9.57 10.17
CA PRO A 37 1.38 -8.86 9.92
C PRO A 37 2.61 -9.63 10.38
N MET A 38 2.51 -10.33 11.52
CA MET A 38 3.61 -11.07 12.11
C MET A 38 3.92 -12.32 11.28
N LYS A 39 2.90 -13.14 11.00
CA LYS A 39 3.08 -14.37 10.20
C LYS A 39 3.56 -14.06 8.79
N THR A 40 3.02 -13.00 8.20
CA THR A 40 3.38 -12.59 6.84
C THR A 40 4.84 -12.11 6.80
N ALA A 41 5.25 -11.24 7.73
CA ALA A 41 6.64 -10.77 7.79
C ALA A 41 7.64 -11.93 7.94
N ASP A 42 7.37 -12.87 8.85
CA ASP A 42 8.20 -14.05 9.06
C ASP A 42 8.26 -14.94 7.81
N HIS A 43 7.11 -15.13 7.15
CA HIS A 43 7.01 -15.94 5.95
C HIS A 43 7.81 -15.34 4.80
N LEU A 44 7.64 -14.05 4.50
CA LEU A 44 8.35 -13.37 3.41
C LEU A 44 9.88 -13.38 3.61
N LEU A 45 10.33 -13.18 4.85
CA LEU A 45 11.77 -13.25 5.15
C LEU A 45 12.31 -14.68 5.01
N ARG A 46 11.52 -15.69 5.40
CA ARG A 46 11.90 -17.09 5.19
C ARG A 46 12.02 -17.41 3.71
N GLU A 47 11.02 -17.04 2.90
CA GLU A 47 11.07 -17.22 1.44
C GLU A 47 12.30 -16.55 0.82
N LEU A 48 12.60 -15.32 1.21
CA LEU A 48 13.81 -14.62 0.75
C LEU A 48 15.08 -15.36 1.15
N CYS A 49 15.17 -15.80 2.40
CA CYS A 49 16.36 -16.50 2.91
C CYS A 49 16.55 -17.86 2.22
N ASP A 50 15.46 -18.57 1.92
CA ASP A 50 15.51 -19.85 1.23
C ASP A 50 15.92 -19.66 -0.24
N ALA A 51 15.42 -18.61 -0.90
CA ALA A 51 15.78 -18.26 -2.28
C ALA A 51 17.19 -17.65 -2.40
N ALA A 52 17.66 -16.93 -1.38
CA ALA A 52 18.95 -16.27 -1.36
C ALA A 52 19.69 -16.48 -0.01
N PRO A 53 20.13 -17.72 0.31
CA PRO A 53 20.76 -18.04 1.59
C PRO A 53 22.02 -17.21 1.84
N HIS A 54 22.73 -16.87 0.77
CA HIS A 54 23.91 -16.03 0.78
C HIS A 54 23.65 -14.59 1.24
N LEU A 55 22.43 -14.15 1.55
CA LEU A 55 22.20 -12.84 2.18
C LEU A 55 22.38 -12.88 3.69
N VAL A 56 22.15 -14.03 4.30
CA VAL A 56 22.11 -14.21 5.77
C VAL A 56 23.15 -15.20 6.27
N ASP A 57 23.59 -16.15 5.43
CA ASP A 57 24.58 -17.19 5.74
C ASP A 57 25.91 -16.99 5.01
N ARG A 58 26.32 -15.73 4.76
CA ARG A 58 27.63 -15.45 4.15
C ARG A 58 28.77 -16.00 5.00
N ARG A 59 29.78 -16.58 4.35
CA ARG A 59 31.07 -16.91 4.99
C ARG A 59 31.88 -15.66 5.35
N GLU A 60 31.83 -14.63 4.51
CA GLU A 60 32.61 -13.40 4.66
C GLU A 60 31.77 -12.14 4.41
N GLY A 61 32.20 -11.01 4.98
CA GLY A 61 31.53 -9.71 4.87
C GLY A 61 30.48 -9.44 5.96
N PRO A 62 30.02 -8.18 6.07
CA PRO A 62 28.97 -7.76 7.00
C PRO A 62 27.61 -8.31 6.57
N LEU A 63 26.73 -8.53 7.55
CA LEU A 63 25.34 -8.84 7.28
C LEU A 63 24.63 -7.59 6.73
N PRO A 64 23.63 -7.75 5.85
CA PRO A 64 22.82 -6.64 5.38
C PRO A 64 22.18 -5.88 6.54
N ASN A 65 21.98 -4.59 6.34
CA ASN A 65 21.17 -3.74 7.19
C ASN A 65 19.72 -4.26 7.20
N LYS A 66 19.05 -4.13 8.36
CA LYS A 66 17.66 -4.58 8.54
C LYS A 66 16.66 -3.92 7.59
N PHE A 67 16.89 -2.66 7.23
CA PHE A 67 16.04 -1.95 6.26
C PHE A 67 16.26 -2.47 4.85
N ALA A 68 17.52 -2.68 4.43
CA ALA A 68 17.82 -3.23 3.12
C ALA A 68 17.27 -4.67 2.97
N LEU A 69 17.36 -5.48 4.03
CA LEU A 69 16.83 -6.83 4.05
C LEU A 69 15.28 -6.84 4.00
N ALA A 70 14.62 -5.97 4.74
CA ALA A 70 13.16 -5.81 4.67
C ALA A 70 12.68 -5.29 3.30
N ALA A 71 13.40 -4.33 2.71
CA ALA A 71 13.09 -3.77 1.39
C ALA A 71 13.13 -4.86 0.31
N ILE A 72 14.23 -5.63 0.25
CA ILE A 72 14.35 -6.67 -0.77
C ILE A 72 13.37 -7.83 -0.54
N ALA A 73 12.96 -8.09 0.70
CA ALA A 73 11.91 -9.07 1.00
C ALA A 73 10.55 -8.62 0.43
N PHE A 74 10.12 -7.38 0.70
CA PHE A 74 8.89 -6.85 0.11
C PHE A 74 8.95 -6.76 -1.42
N ALA A 75 10.08 -6.33 -1.98
CA ALA A 75 10.28 -6.30 -3.42
C ALA A 75 10.15 -7.70 -4.05
N SER A 76 10.78 -8.71 -3.43
CA SER A 76 10.67 -10.09 -3.91
C SER A 76 9.23 -10.59 -3.84
N ALA A 77 8.52 -10.30 -2.76
CA ALA A 77 7.12 -10.67 -2.58
C ALA A 77 6.21 -10.02 -3.64
N ALA A 78 6.35 -8.71 -3.85
CA ALA A 78 5.57 -7.96 -4.83
C ALA A 78 5.81 -8.48 -6.26
N ALA A 79 7.07 -8.72 -6.64
CA ALA A 79 7.43 -9.20 -7.97
C ALA A 79 6.94 -10.64 -8.26
N GLN A 80 6.89 -11.52 -7.25
CA GLN A 80 6.47 -12.91 -7.42
C GLN A 80 4.94 -13.06 -7.51
N ARG A 81 4.20 -12.17 -6.84
CA ARG A 81 2.75 -12.26 -6.63
C ARG A 81 1.98 -11.25 -7.50
N ARG A 82 2.55 -10.89 -8.66
CA ARG A 82 2.00 -9.88 -9.58
C ARG A 82 0.47 -10.00 -9.71
N MET A 83 -0.20 -8.88 -9.44
CA MET A 83 -1.65 -8.66 -9.64
C MET A 83 -2.59 -9.31 -8.61
N ASP A 84 -2.12 -9.77 -7.45
CA ASP A 84 -3.00 -10.02 -6.30
C ASP A 84 -3.13 -8.76 -5.39
N GLY A 85 -4.21 -8.69 -4.60
CA GLY A 85 -4.44 -7.56 -3.68
C GLY A 85 -3.37 -7.46 -2.58
N GLU A 86 -2.68 -8.55 -2.28
CA GLU A 86 -1.62 -8.62 -1.27
C GLU A 86 -0.27 -8.05 -1.78
N SER A 87 0.06 -8.29 -3.04
CA SER A 87 1.25 -7.77 -3.74
C SER A 87 1.26 -6.25 -3.75
N LEU A 88 0.08 -5.65 -3.87
CA LEU A 88 -0.08 -4.20 -3.77
C LEU A 88 0.31 -3.68 -2.39
N VAL A 89 -0.14 -4.35 -1.33
CA VAL A 89 0.21 -3.99 0.06
C VAL A 89 1.72 -4.13 0.28
N PHE A 90 2.35 -5.16 -0.28
CA PHE A 90 3.81 -5.30 -0.24
C PHE A 90 4.53 -4.17 -0.99
N GLY A 91 4.01 -3.77 -2.15
CA GLY A 91 4.48 -2.60 -2.89
C GLY A 91 4.39 -1.31 -2.08
N LEU A 92 3.30 -1.11 -1.33
CA LEU A 92 3.12 0.04 -0.45
C LEU A 92 4.06 0.05 0.75
N CYS A 93 4.21 -1.08 1.42
CA CYS A 93 5.20 -1.27 2.47
C CYS A 93 6.61 -0.93 1.97
N LEU A 94 6.96 -1.40 0.77
CA LEU A 94 8.23 -1.11 0.12
C LEU A 94 8.40 0.39 -0.14
N GLY A 95 7.39 1.06 -0.70
CA GLY A 95 7.42 2.50 -0.97
C GLY A 95 7.68 3.33 0.28
N ARG A 96 6.95 3.03 1.36
CA ARG A 96 7.09 3.72 2.66
C ARG A 96 8.48 3.47 3.28
N LEU A 97 9.03 2.28 3.08
CA LEU A 97 10.38 1.96 3.56
C LEU A 97 11.45 2.72 2.77
N LEU A 98 11.34 2.79 1.44
CA LEU A 98 12.25 3.55 0.57
C LEU A 98 12.18 5.06 0.84
N GLU A 99 10.98 5.62 1.02
CA GLU A 99 10.78 7.02 1.37
C GLU A 99 11.43 7.36 2.73
N ARG A 100 11.14 6.54 3.75
CA ARG A 100 11.74 6.71 5.07
C ARG A 100 13.26 6.60 5.01
N PHE A 101 13.79 5.78 4.11
CA PHE A 101 15.23 5.67 3.90
C PHE A 101 15.80 6.91 3.21
N ALA A 102 15.15 7.42 2.17
CA ALA A 102 15.59 8.62 1.45
C ALA A 102 15.68 9.85 2.37
N VAL A 103 14.72 10.01 3.29
CA VAL A 103 14.70 11.11 4.26
C VAL A 103 15.76 10.96 5.37
N ASN A 104 16.20 9.73 5.65
CA ASN A 104 17.13 9.43 6.75
C ASN A 104 18.48 8.86 6.26
N ALA A 105 18.81 9.02 4.99
CA ALA A 105 19.96 8.38 4.36
C ALA A 105 21.28 8.73 5.07
N ASP A 106 21.40 9.98 5.53
CA ASP A 106 22.58 10.49 6.23
C ASP A 106 22.77 9.89 7.63
N CYS A 107 21.72 9.30 8.21
CA CYS A 107 21.72 8.72 9.56
C CYS A 107 22.06 7.22 9.57
N VAL A 108 22.24 6.59 8.40
CA VAL A 108 22.44 5.14 8.30
C VAL A 108 23.73 4.83 7.55
N THR A 109 24.69 4.21 8.23
CA THR A 109 25.88 3.67 7.56
C THR A 109 25.50 2.46 6.72
N LEU A 110 25.46 2.63 5.40
CA LEU A 110 25.19 1.57 4.45
C LEU A 110 26.46 0.96 3.88
N THR A 111 26.46 -0.35 3.74
CA THR A 111 27.47 -1.08 2.98
C THR A 111 27.11 -1.09 1.49
N ARG A 112 28.07 -1.42 0.62
CA ARG A 112 27.79 -1.60 -0.81
C ARG A 112 26.72 -2.66 -1.08
N LEU A 113 26.70 -3.72 -0.27
CA LEU A 113 25.65 -4.74 -0.34
C LEU A 113 24.27 -4.14 -0.07
N ASP A 114 24.15 -3.25 0.91
CA ASP A 114 22.87 -2.64 1.24
C ASP A 114 22.37 -1.73 0.13
N LEU A 115 23.27 -0.95 -0.46
CA LEU A 115 22.97 -0.10 -1.62
C LEU A 115 22.49 -0.97 -2.81
N ASP A 116 23.20 -2.05 -3.12
CA ASP A 116 22.79 -2.97 -4.20
C ASP A 116 21.41 -3.60 -3.95
N LEU A 117 21.10 -3.93 -2.69
CA LEU A 117 19.78 -4.48 -2.32
C LEU A 117 18.67 -3.43 -2.42
N LEU A 118 18.94 -2.20 -1.97
CA LEU A 118 18.00 -1.08 -2.06
C LEU A 118 17.75 -0.67 -3.50
N ASP A 119 18.78 -0.61 -4.34
CA ASP A 119 18.65 -0.31 -5.77
C ASP A 119 17.79 -1.37 -6.48
N ARG A 120 18.03 -2.66 -6.20
CA ARG A 120 17.18 -3.73 -6.73
C ARG A 120 15.73 -3.60 -6.26
N ALA A 121 15.51 -3.29 -4.99
CA ALA A 121 14.18 -3.07 -4.46
C ALA A 121 13.50 -1.85 -5.10
N ALA A 122 14.22 -0.76 -5.34
CA ALA A 122 13.73 0.44 -6.01
C ALA A 122 13.38 0.21 -7.49
N VAL A 123 14.14 -0.64 -8.18
CA VAL A 123 13.82 -1.07 -9.55
C VAL A 123 12.51 -1.85 -9.59
N VAL A 124 12.34 -2.81 -8.67
CA VAL A 124 11.07 -3.56 -8.56
C VAL A 124 9.93 -2.61 -8.21
N TYR A 125 10.09 -1.76 -7.19
CA TYR A 125 9.10 -0.76 -6.82
C TYR A 125 8.70 0.09 -8.02
N SER A 126 9.66 0.62 -8.77
CA SER A 126 9.40 1.45 -9.94
C SER A 126 8.65 0.70 -11.04
N ASN A 127 8.96 -0.58 -11.26
CA ASN A 127 8.30 -1.39 -12.29
C ASN A 127 6.89 -1.79 -11.90
N GLU A 128 6.70 -2.27 -10.66
CA GLU A 128 5.40 -2.70 -10.15
C GLU A 128 4.49 -1.49 -9.92
N ILE A 129 4.97 -0.42 -9.25
CA ILE A 129 4.19 0.81 -9.03
C ILE A 129 3.86 1.52 -10.33
N LYS A 130 4.71 1.51 -11.37
CA LYS A 130 4.33 2.07 -12.68
C LYS A 130 3.16 1.31 -13.31
N GLN A 131 3.08 0.01 -13.09
CA GLN A 131 1.94 -0.80 -13.54
C GLN A 131 0.69 -0.53 -12.69
N PHE A 132 0.83 -0.36 -11.37
CA PHE A 132 -0.29 -0.08 -10.46
C PHE A 132 -0.78 1.37 -10.50
N SER A 133 0.09 2.35 -10.68
CA SER A 133 -0.24 3.78 -10.61
C SER A 133 -1.20 4.26 -11.70
N GLY A 134 -1.30 3.53 -12.80
CA GLY A 134 -2.30 3.74 -13.85
C GLY A 134 -3.63 3.01 -13.62
N THR A 135 -3.76 2.22 -12.54
CA THR A 135 -4.99 1.50 -12.19
C THR A 135 -5.83 2.32 -11.21
N ASP A 136 -7.16 2.12 -11.23
CA ASP A 136 -8.09 2.78 -10.30
C ASP A 136 -7.68 2.58 -8.83
N LEU A 137 -7.23 1.36 -8.49
CA LEU A 137 -6.79 1.00 -7.14
C LEU A 137 -5.47 1.69 -6.75
N GLY A 138 -4.52 1.84 -7.68
CA GLY A 138 -3.28 2.56 -7.43
C GLY A 138 -3.47 4.07 -7.31
N MET A 139 -4.49 4.64 -7.95
CA MET A 139 -4.90 6.03 -7.74
C MET A 139 -5.61 6.21 -6.38
N GLU A 140 -6.48 5.27 -5.98
CA GLU A 140 -7.14 5.28 -4.67
C GLU A 140 -6.14 5.24 -3.52
N ILE A 141 -5.19 4.32 -3.60
CA ILE A 141 -4.16 4.13 -2.58
C ILE A 141 -3.22 5.33 -2.50
N ARG A 142 -2.90 5.96 -3.64
CA ARG A 142 -2.11 7.20 -3.64
C ARG A 142 -2.87 8.31 -2.91
N ASP A 143 -4.17 8.47 -3.15
CA ASP A 143 -4.98 9.51 -2.49
C ASP A 143 -5.10 9.22 -0.98
N LEU A 144 -5.31 7.96 -0.58
CA LEU A 144 -5.31 7.50 0.82
C LEU A 144 -3.98 7.78 1.54
N LEU A 145 -2.86 7.43 0.90
CA LEU A 145 -1.52 7.63 1.46
C LEU A 145 -1.09 9.09 1.50
N SER A 146 -1.58 9.91 0.57
CA SER A 146 -1.24 11.34 0.50
C SER A 146 -2.06 12.18 1.46
N ASN A 147 -3.18 11.66 1.98
CA ASN A 147 -4.06 12.44 2.85
C ASN A 147 -4.78 11.60 3.92
N PRO A 148 -4.06 11.10 4.95
CA PRO A 148 -4.61 10.24 6.00
C PRO A 148 -5.54 10.98 7.00
N ALA A 149 -5.76 12.29 6.84
CA ALA A 149 -6.56 13.11 7.74
C ALA A 149 -7.34 14.19 6.98
N ARG A 150 -8.08 13.83 5.92
CA ARG A 150 -9.05 14.77 5.33
C ARG A 150 -10.12 15.07 6.37
N ALA A 151 -10.32 16.36 6.68
CA ALA A 151 -11.52 16.80 7.36
C ALA A 151 -12.76 16.34 6.55
N TRP A 152 -13.89 16.15 7.22
CA TRP A 152 -15.14 15.71 6.59
C TRP A 152 -15.46 16.50 5.32
N GLU A 153 -15.25 17.82 5.36
CA GLU A 153 -15.50 18.72 4.25
C GLU A 153 -14.65 18.39 3.02
N GLU A 154 -13.37 18.07 3.22
CA GLU A 154 -12.47 17.68 2.13
C GLU A 154 -12.79 16.28 1.59
N TRP A 155 -13.20 15.37 2.48
CA TRP A 155 -13.64 14.02 2.11
C TRP A 155 -14.92 14.08 1.26
N TYR A 156 -15.90 14.86 1.71
CA TYR A 156 -17.20 15.02 1.05
C TYR A 156 -17.05 15.69 -0.32
N LEU A 157 -16.21 16.73 -0.44
CA LEU A 157 -15.90 17.36 -1.72
C LEU A 157 -15.28 16.37 -2.70
N ALA A 158 -14.32 15.55 -2.25
CA ALA A 158 -13.68 14.54 -3.09
C ALA A 158 -14.66 13.43 -3.54
N PHE A 159 -15.62 13.07 -2.68
CA PHE A 159 -16.69 12.12 -3.00
C PHE A 159 -17.60 12.68 -4.09
N ARG A 160 -18.07 13.92 -3.91
CA ARG A 160 -18.95 14.61 -4.86
C ARG A 160 -18.28 14.77 -6.23
N ASP A 161 -17.04 15.27 -6.26
CA ASP A 161 -16.27 15.44 -7.49
C ASP A 161 -16.11 14.14 -8.28
N GLU A 162 -16.01 13.00 -7.59
CA GLU A 162 -15.88 11.69 -8.23
C GLU A 162 -17.24 11.14 -8.70
N ALA A 163 -18.30 11.33 -7.92
CA ALA A 163 -19.66 10.97 -8.29
C ALA A 163 -20.11 11.74 -9.54
N ASP A 164 -19.89 13.05 -9.56
CA ASP A 164 -20.19 13.94 -10.70
C ASP A 164 -19.41 13.55 -11.95
N ARG A 165 -18.10 13.22 -11.81
CA ARG A 165 -17.28 12.74 -12.92
C ARG A 165 -17.71 11.38 -13.46
N SER A 166 -18.29 10.54 -12.61
CA SER A 166 -18.62 9.15 -12.94
C SER A 166 -20.03 8.97 -13.49
N ASN A 167 -20.93 9.93 -13.25
CA ASN A 167 -22.29 9.93 -13.79
C ASN A 167 -22.77 11.36 -14.02
N GLU A 168 -22.98 11.73 -15.29
CA GLU A 168 -23.42 13.08 -15.66
C GLU A 168 -24.78 13.45 -15.04
N LEU A 169 -25.65 12.49 -14.69
CA LEU A 169 -26.93 12.75 -14.01
C LEU A 169 -26.75 13.23 -12.55
N LEU A 170 -25.59 12.94 -11.96
CA LEU A 170 -25.22 13.44 -10.64
C LEU A 170 -24.54 14.80 -10.71
N ALA A 171 -23.96 15.13 -11.86
CA ALA A 171 -23.31 16.41 -12.09
C ALA A 171 -24.33 17.55 -11.95
N ILE A 172 -23.84 18.70 -11.48
CA ILE A 172 -24.64 19.89 -11.18
C ILE A 172 -25.55 20.24 -12.37
N HIS A 173 -26.86 20.24 -12.16
CA HIS A 173 -27.83 20.75 -13.12
C HIS A 173 -28.45 22.05 -12.60
N THR A 174 -28.74 22.95 -13.54
CA THR A 174 -29.21 24.34 -13.39
C THR A 174 -29.76 24.71 -12.01
N GLY A 175 -28.98 25.52 -11.27
CA GLY A 175 -29.32 25.98 -9.91
C GLY A 175 -28.16 25.89 -8.91
N GLY A 176 -27.10 25.13 -9.24
CA GLY A 176 -25.89 25.02 -8.42
C GLY A 176 -25.96 23.97 -7.31
N VAL A 177 -27.00 23.13 -7.30
CA VAL A 177 -27.19 22.05 -6.31
C VAL A 177 -27.01 20.71 -7.02
N SER A 178 -26.06 19.89 -6.56
CA SER A 178 -25.89 18.51 -7.03
C SER A 178 -26.96 17.61 -6.42
N VAL A 179 -27.35 16.54 -7.12
CA VAL A 179 -28.23 15.48 -6.56
C VAL A 179 -27.61 14.89 -5.30
N VAL A 180 -26.28 14.87 -5.22
CA VAL A 180 -25.51 14.43 -4.05
C VAL A 180 -25.78 15.32 -2.82
N ASP A 181 -25.99 16.62 -3.03
CA ASP A 181 -26.30 17.57 -1.94
C ASP A 181 -27.74 17.39 -1.40
N LEU A 182 -28.58 16.60 -2.09
CA LEU A 182 -29.94 16.26 -1.68
C LEU A 182 -30.04 14.89 -0.99
N MET A 183 -28.94 14.14 -0.95
CA MET A 183 -28.88 12.82 -0.31
C MET A 183 -28.71 12.94 1.20
N ASP A 184 -29.17 11.93 1.93
CA ASP A 184 -28.90 11.82 3.36
C ASP A 184 -27.39 11.70 3.59
N GLU A 185 -26.84 12.58 4.42
CA GLU A 185 -25.43 12.56 4.80
C GLU A 185 -25.09 11.42 5.76
N ALA A 186 -26.07 10.83 6.47
CA ALA A 186 -25.80 9.85 7.52
C ALA A 186 -25.03 8.60 7.02
N PRO A 187 -25.38 7.98 5.87
CA PRO A 187 -24.59 6.88 5.30
C PRO A 187 -23.18 7.30 4.88
N LEU A 188 -23.02 8.54 4.39
CA LEU A 188 -21.73 9.09 3.97
C LEU A 188 -20.84 9.39 5.17
N ARG A 189 -21.41 9.91 6.27
CA ARG A 189 -20.72 10.08 7.54
C ARG A 189 -20.26 8.75 8.12
N GLN A 190 -21.09 7.72 8.05
CA GLN A 190 -20.69 6.38 8.50
C GLN A 190 -19.54 5.83 7.64
N ALA A 191 -19.57 6.05 6.33
CA ALA A 191 -18.47 5.67 5.43
C ALA A 191 -17.17 6.43 5.74
N TYR A 192 -17.27 7.72 6.06
CA TYR A 192 -16.15 8.55 6.49
C TYR A 192 -15.56 8.08 7.83
N GLU A 193 -16.40 7.82 8.83
CA GLU A 193 -15.98 7.30 10.15
C GLU A 193 -15.35 5.91 10.04
N ALA A 194 -15.78 5.11 9.05
CA ALA A 194 -15.19 3.82 8.73
C ALA A 194 -13.89 3.93 7.89
N GLY A 195 -13.41 5.14 7.58
CA GLY A 195 -12.17 5.37 6.83
C GLY A 195 -12.25 4.96 5.36
N LEU A 196 -13.46 4.87 4.78
CA LEU A 196 -13.63 4.46 3.39
C LEU A 196 -13.20 5.59 2.44
N SER A 197 -12.70 5.20 1.26
CA SER A 197 -12.27 6.15 0.23
C SER A 197 -13.46 6.93 -0.34
N PRO A 198 -13.42 8.28 -0.35
CA PRO A 198 -14.52 9.10 -0.86
C PRO A 198 -14.74 8.87 -2.36
N ARG A 199 -13.66 8.69 -3.12
CA ARG A 199 -13.74 8.44 -4.57
C ARG A 199 -14.39 7.09 -4.89
N ARG A 200 -14.05 6.06 -4.11
CA ARG A 200 -14.65 4.73 -4.29
C ARG A 200 -16.16 4.80 -4.05
N MET A 201 -16.57 5.43 -2.95
CA MET A 201 -17.99 5.64 -2.63
C MET A 201 -18.70 6.42 -3.73
N GLY A 202 -18.07 7.45 -4.29
CA GLY A 202 -18.63 8.25 -5.40
C GLY A 202 -18.86 7.42 -6.67
N ARG A 203 -17.89 6.55 -7.02
CA ARG A 203 -18.03 5.62 -8.15
C ARG A 203 -19.11 4.56 -7.91
N GLU A 204 -19.19 4.01 -6.70
CA GLU A 204 -20.21 3.02 -6.34
C GLU A 204 -21.61 3.62 -6.43
N LEU A 205 -21.80 4.85 -5.94
CA LEU A 205 -23.05 5.59 -6.10
C LEU A 205 -23.41 5.82 -7.57
N ALA A 206 -22.45 6.34 -8.35
CA ALA A 206 -22.61 6.61 -9.77
C ALA A 206 -23.02 5.37 -10.56
N ARG A 207 -22.43 4.21 -10.24
CA ARG A 207 -22.77 2.91 -10.83
C ARG A 207 -24.13 2.38 -10.39
N GLY A 208 -24.48 2.54 -9.12
CA GLY A 208 -25.76 2.08 -8.57
C GLY A 208 -26.97 2.76 -9.20
N LEU A 209 -26.82 4.01 -9.65
CA LEU A 209 -27.86 4.78 -10.34
C LEU A 209 -27.95 4.51 -11.86
N GLY A 210 -27.00 3.75 -12.42
CA GLY A 210 -26.96 3.39 -13.84
C GLY A 210 -27.84 2.18 -14.24
N ILE A 211 -28.64 1.60 -13.34
CA ILE A 211 -29.46 0.40 -13.59
C ILE A 211 -30.97 0.72 -13.66
N THR A 212 -31.35 1.80 -14.32
CA THR A 212 -32.75 2.10 -14.63
C THR A 212 -32.95 2.47 -16.10
N GLU A 213 -32.70 1.50 -16.99
CA GLU A 213 -33.37 1.41 -18.30
C GLU A 213 -33.97 0.00 -18.36
N ALA A 214 -35.23 -0.31 -18.62
CA ALA A 214 -36.54 0.32 -18.64
C ALA A 214 -37.54 -0.86 -18.46
N PRO A 215 -38.80 -0.69 -18.00
CA PRO A 215 -39.72 -1.82 -17.95
C PRO A 215 -39.96 -2.40 -19.36
N PRO A 216 -40.15 -3.72 -19.52
CA PRO A 216 -40.44 -4.32 -20.81
C PRO A 216 -41.73 -3.70 -21.36
N ARG A 217 -41.66 -3.13 -22.57
CA ARG A 217 -42.86 -2.68 -23.27
C ARG A 217 -43.68 -3.90 -23.67
N GLU A 218 -44.95 -3.89 -23.25
CA GLU A 218 -46.00 -4.81 -23.70
C GLU A 218 -46.18 -4.80 -25.23
#